data_AF-A0A2T4VRM7-F1
#
_entry.id   AF-A0A2T4VRM7-F1
#
_cell.length_a   1.000
_cell.length_b   1.000
_cell.length_c   1.000
_cell.angle_alpha   90.00
_cell.angle_beta   90.00
_cell.angle_gamma   90.00
#
_symmetry.space_group_name_H-M   'P 1'
#
loop_
_entity.id
_entity.type
_entity.pdbx_description
1 polymer ?
#
loop_
_entity_poly.entity_id
_entity_poly.type
_entity_poly.pdbx_seq_one_letter_code
_entity_poly.pdbx_strand_id
1 'polypeptide(L)'
;MHSTLETGLELAPLEQQTLTPLLAHPKDSVAAVAHTLRAHALAAAEQFEELLAFSSLHGVEPHAYQLETVRRVLRQHRGRTLLADEVGLGKTVEALMVLREYQLRGMVRRVLVLVPPALVLQWKGELAAKAGLEAQTLSDHAPGTPAESFWQREGVLIASLAQARSARHAPLVQAQPWDLVIVDEAHHVKNRRTLAWKLVDGLKSRFLLLLTATPVENDLEEVYNLVTLLRPGQLATPTDFRRQYVDSKDPTSPRNREKLRRLLSEVLIRNTRARCGLKLPPRYVTTVAVEPLEGERALYTEVLGFLQRHAGEARARLSASTLLLEAGSSPAAVRGTLHRQRERHLHAEDGRSPTVARELERLGLQAETVRASAKARALVDILRAHREQVLVFSRYRETLGYVEQVLEEAGVPREVVHGGMSQTQKHEALERFRAGAPVLLATDVGSEGHNLQSCHVLVNFDLPWNPMVIEQRIGRLHRFGQTEEVRVYNLCAKGTVEERVLDVLDRRIHLFELVVGEMDMVLGNLADERDLEERILSIYAEPRGEEEVARAFDAIAEELAQARGQYERTRALDAALFGKDFEA
;
A
#
# COMPACT_ATOMS: atom_id res chain seq x y z
N MET A 1 -28.36 -40.67 26.06
CA MET A 1 -26.96 -41.12 26.22
C MET A 1 -26.08 -40.14 25.46
N HIS A 2 -25.38 -39.29 26.20
CA HIS A 2 -24.42 -38.33 25.65
C HIS A 2 -23.18 -39.10 25.19
N SER A 3 -23.02 -39.23 23.87
CA SER A 3 -21.77 -39.59 23.23
C SER A 3 -21.12 -38.28 22.79
N THR A 4 -20.22 -37.79 23.62
CA THR A 4 -19.30 -36.69 23.31
C THR A 4 -18.25 -37.19 22.34
N LEU A 5 -18.42 -36.86 21.06
CA LEU A 5 -17.29 -36.71 20.15
C LEU A 5 -16.65 -35.35 20.48
N GLU A 6 -15.41 -35.38 20.95
CA GLU A 6 -14.57 -34.23 21.30
C GLU A 6 -14.13 -33.45 20.04
N THR A 7 -15.06 -32.86 19.29
CA THR A 7 -14.72 -31.99 18.14
C THR A 7 -14.74 -30.51 18.47
N GLY A 8 -15.18 -30.10 19.67
CA GLY A 8 -15.17 -28.69 20.12
C GLY A 8 -15.96 -27.71 19.26
N LEU A 9 -16.69 -28.20 18.25
CA LEU A 9 -17.54 -27.43 17.35
C LEU A 9 -18.93 -27.28 17.97
N GLU A 10 -19.16 -26.16 18.66
CA GLU A 10 -20.51 -25.70 19.00
C GLU A 10 -21.16 -25.12 17.74
N LEU A 11 -21.90 -25.97 17.02
CA LEU A 11 -22.80 -25.51 15.97
C LEU A 11 -24.02 -24.85 16.62
N ALA A 12 -24.32 -23.62 16.21
CA ALA A 12 -25.49 -22.89 16.68
C ALA A 12 -26.78 -23.73 16.52
N PRO A 13 -27.76 -23.61 17.42
CA PRO A 13 -29.01 -24.36 17.30
C PRO A 13 -29.72 -23.99 16.00
N LEU A 14 -29.96 -24.98 15.14
CA LEU A 14 -30.75 -24.79 13.93
C LEU A 14 -32.21 -24.59 14.33
N GLU A 15 -32.74 -23.38 14.13
CA GLU A 15 -34.12 -23.05 14.46
C GLU A 15 -35.11 -23.81 13.56
N GLN A 16 -36.20 -24.31 14.16
CA GLN A 16 -37.22 -25.08 13.43
C GLN A 16 -37.80 -24.34 12.22
N GLN A 17 -37.94 -23.01 12.33
CA GLN A 17 -38.49 -22.17 11.26
C GLN A 17 -37.59 -22.16 10.02
N THR A 18 -36.27 -22.23 10.20
CA THR A 18 -35.28 -22.23 9.11
C THR A 18 -35.20 -23.59 8.41
N LEU A 19 -35.51 -24.68 9.12
CA LEU A 19 -35.41 -26.06 8.61
C LEU A 19 -36.68 -26.57 7.94
N THR A 20 -37.85 -26.05 8.33
CA THR A 20 -39.15 -26.48 7.81
C THR A 20 -39.28 -26.34 6.28
N PRO A 21 -38.76 -25.28 5.62
CA PRO A 21 -38.79 -25.16 4.16
C PRO A 21 -37.93 -26.18 3.40
N LEU A 22 -37.00 -26.87 4.07
CA LEU A 22 -36.06 -27.83 3.46
C LEU A 22 -36.60 -29.26 3.45
N LEU A 23 -37.81 -29.50 3.97
CA LEU A 23 -38.47 -30.80 3.97
C LEU A 23 -38.95 -31.14 2.55
N ALA A 24 -38.18 -31.96 1.85
CA ALA A 24 -38.45 -32.34 0.46
C ALA A 24 -39.42 -33.52 0.34
N HIS A 25 -39.53 -34.35 1.38
CA HIS A 25 -40.37 -35.54 1.37
C HIS A 25 -41.30 -35.58 2.59
N PRO A 26 -42.55 -36.09 2.47
CA PRO A 26 -43.51 -36.20 3.58
C PRO A 26 -43.08 -37.13 4.73
N LYS A 27 -41.93 -37.81 4.62
CA LYS A 27 -41.35 -38.64 5.69
C LYS A 27 -40.17 -37.95 6.39
N ASP A 28 -39.75 -36.78 5.92
CA ASP A 28 -38.66 -36.03 6.51
C ASP A 28 -39.17 -35.38 7.80
N SER A 29 -38.35 -35.42 8.84
CA SER A 29 -38.61 -34.69 10.08
C SER A 29 -37.58 -33.58 10.23
N VAL A 30 -37.95 -32.50 10.91
CA VAL A 30 -37.02 -31.40 11.21
C VAL A 30 -35.80 -31.91 11.97
N ALA A 31 -35.97 -32.93 12.82
CA ALA A 31 -34.86 -33.61 13.50
C ALA A 31 -33.93 -34.33 12.50
N ALA A 32 -34.47 -35.04 11.52
CA ALA A 32 -33.66 -35.72 10.51
C ALA A 32 -32.87 -34.73 9.64
N VAL A 33 -33.49 -33.64 9.18
CA VAL A 33 -32.80 -32.57 8.43
C VAL A 33 -31.72 -31.92 9.30
N ALA A 34 -32.03 -31.62 10.56
CA ALA A 34 -31.06 -31.07 11.51
C ALA A 34 -29.87 -32.02 11.73
N HIS A 35 -30.11 -33.32 11.87
CA HIS A 35 -29.05 -34.32 12.01
C HIS A 35 -28.21 -34.46 10.74
N THR A 36 -28.82 -34.43 9.56
CA THR A 36 -28.11 -34.47 8.28
C THR A 36 -27.26 -33.23 8.06
N LEU A 37 -27.80 -32.03 8.32
CA LEU A 37 -27.02 -30.78 8.27
C LEU A 37 -25.89 -30.77 9.29
N ARG A 38 -26.12 -31.31 10.49
CA ARG A 38 -25.08 -31.43 11.52
C ARG A 38 -24.01 -32.45 11.12
N ALA A 39 -24.40 -33.57 10.53
CA ALA A 39 -23.47 -34.57 9.99
C ALA A 39 -22.65 -34.01 8.82
N HIS A 40 -23.27 -33.26 7.90
CA HIS A 40 -22.57 -32.55 6.83
C HIS A 40 -21.66 -31.46 7.37
N ALA A 41 -22.09 -30.67 8.37
CA ALA A 41 -21.24 -29.66 9.00
C ALA A 41 -20.04 -30.29 9.73
N LEU A 42 -20.22 -31.44 10.38
CA LEU A 42 -19.14 -32.20 11.01
C LEU A 42 -18.20 -32.81 9.95
N ALA A 43 -18.72 -33.41 8.89
CA ALA A 43 -17.92 -33.96 7.79
C ALA A 43 -17.15 -32.87 7.04
N ALA A 44 -17.78 -31.73 6.77
CA ALA A 44 -17.15 -30.55 6.17
C ALA A 44 -16.11 -29.91 7.12
N ALA A 45 -16.34 -29.95 8.44
CA ALA A 45 -15.36 -29.50 9.42
C ALA A 45 -14.12 -30.40 9.47
N GLU A 46 -14.26 -31.70 9.19
CA GLU A 46 -13.14 -32.66 9.14
C GLU A 46 -12.40 -32.68 7.81
N GLN A 47 -13.07 -32.41 6.68
CA GLN A 47 -12.48 -32.47 5.34
C GLN A 47 -12.29 -31.06 4.75
N PHE A 48 -11.04 -30.66 4.50
CA PHE A 48 -10.71 -29.39 3.83
C PHE A 48 -10.95 -29.44 2.29
N GLU A 49 -11.92 -30.21 1.78
CA GLU A 49 -12.27 -30.27 0.33
C GLU A 49 -13.12 -29.08 -0.08
N GLU A 50 -14.18 -28.82 0.68
CA GLU A 50 -15.05 -27.66 0.50
C GLU A 50 -14.61 -26.53 1.45
N LEU A 51 -14.35 -25.36 0.87
CA LEU A 51 -13.98 -24.16 1.63
C LEU A 51 -15.25 -23.43 2.07
N LEU A 52 -15.45 -23.30 3.38
CA LEU A 52 -16.58 -22.58 3.99
C LEU A 52 -16.44 -21.07 3.85
N ALA A 53 -15.20 -20.58 3.78
CA ALA A 53 -14.88 -19.15 3.76
C ALA A 53 -15.49 -18.43 2.56
N PHE A 54 -15.65 -19.10 1.41
CA PHE A 54 -16.11 -18.48 0.17
C PHE A 54 -17.48 -17.81 0.34
N SER A 55 -18.47 -18.53 0.89
CA SER A 55 -19.81 -17.99 1.13
C SER A 55 -19.87 -16.91 2.21
N SER A 56 -18.79 -16.72 2.98
CA SER A 56 -18.73 -15.73 4.06
C SER A 56 -18.07 -14.41 3.67
N LEU A 57 -17.45 -14.34 2.49
CA LEU A 57 -16.85 -13.11 2.00
C LEU A 57 -17.84 -12.32 1.12
N HIS A 58 -17.79 -11.00 1.23
CA HIS A 58 -18.64 -10.06 0.51
C HIS A 58 -17.87 -9.34 -0.59
N GLY A 59 -18.44 -9.30 -1.80
CA GLY A 59 -17.84 -8.59 -2.94
C GLY A 59 -16.48 -9.16 -3.39
N VAL A 60 -16.23 -10.44 -3.12
CA VAL A 60 -15.01 -11.16 -3.51
C VAL A 60 -15.36 -12.30 -4.44
N GLU A 61 -14.80 -12.28 -5.64
CA GLU A 61 -14.79 -13.43 -6.56
C GLU A 61 -13.38 -14.04 -6.52
N PRO A 62 -13.15 -15.14 -5.77
CA PRO A 62 -11.82 -15.72 -5.64
C PRO A 62 -11.43 -16.48 -6.90
N HIS A 63 -10.17 -16.37 -7.27
CA HIS A 63 -9.60 -17.15 -8.37
C HIS A 63 -9.25 -18.57 -7.96
N ALA A 64 -9.17 -19.46 -8.95
CA ALA A 64 -8.80 -20.85 -8.74
C ALA A 64 -7.46 -21.00 -7.98
N TYR A 65 -6.45 -20.17 -8.29
CA TYR A 65 -5.17 -20.21 -7.58
C TYR A 65 -5.30 -19.80 -6.11
N GLN A 66 -6.15 -18.83 -5.79
CA GLN A 66 -6.36 -18.37 -4.42
C GLN A 66 -7.07 -19.44 -3.59
N LEU A 67 -8.04 -20.13 -4.18
CA LEU A 67 -8.69 -21.29 -3.54
C LEU A 67 -7.68 -22.41 -3.28
N GLU A 68 -6.78 -22.65 -4.23
CA GLU A 68 -5.73 -23.65 -4.07
C GLU A 68 -4.70 -23.24 -3.00
N THR A 69 -4.33 -21.97 -2.94
CA THR A 69 -3.51 -21.40 -1.86
C THR A 69 -4.13 -21.73 -0.50
N VAL A 70 -5.42 -21.43 -0.32
CA VAL A 70 -6.14 -21.72 0.94
C VAL A 70 -6.12 -23.21 1.25
N ARG A 71 -6.42 -24.10 0.29
CA ARG A 71 -6.38 -25.55 0.49
C ARG A 71 -4.99 -26.04 0.91
N ARG A 72 -3.92 -25.55 0.29
CA ARG A 72 -2.54 -25.91 0.62
C ARG A 72 -2.14 -25.46 2.02
N VAL A 73 -2.52 -24.24 2.42
CA VAL A 73 -2.29 -23.72 3.79
C VAL A 73 -2.92 -24.67 4.83
N LEU A 74 -4.17 -25.08 4.60
CA LEU A 74 -4.93 -25.90 5.54
C LEU A 74 -4.41 -27.34 5.61
N ARG A 75 -4.16 -27.97 4.45
CA ARG A 75 -3.86 -29.41 4.32
C ARG A 75 -2.37 -29.72 4.50
N GLN A 76 -1.53 -29.02 3.75
CA GLN A 76 -0.12 -29.37 3.60
C GLN A 76 0.73 -28.65 4.65
N HIS A 77 0.51 -27.35 4.80
CA HIS A 77 1.38 -26.50 5.63
C HIS A 77 0.91 -26.37 7.08
N ARG A 78 -0.24 -26.95 7.42
CA ARG A 78 -0.83 -26.95 8.79
C ARG A 78 -0.95 -25.54 9.38
N GLY A 79 -1.27 -24.55 8.54
CA GLY A 79 -1.50 -23.16 8.93
C GLY A 79 -0.26 -22.35 9.28
N ARG A 80 0.95 -22.85 8.99
CA ARG A 80 2.21 -22.09 9.12
C ARG A 80 2.87 -21.96 7.75
N THR A 81 2.62 -20.83 7.07
CA THR A 81 2.93 -20.65 5.65
C THR A 81 3.53 -19.27 5.35
N LEU A 82 4.49 -19.24 4.42
CA LEU A 82 4.94 -18.07 3.69
C LEU A 82 4.13 -17.97 2.39
N LEU A 83 3.24 -16.99 2.30
CA LEU A 83 2.52 -16.64 1.08
C LEU A 83 3.35 -15.61 0.32
N ALA A 84 4.09 -16.09 -0.67
CA ALA A 84 5.04 -15.34 -1.47
C ALA A 84 4.49 -14.97 -2.85
N ASP A 85 3.21 -14.65 -2.94
CA ASP A 85 2.55 -14.35 -4.20
C ASP A 85 2.98 -13.01 -4.76
N GLU A 86 3.07 -12.92 -6.08
CA GLU A 86 3.40 -11.68 -6.79
C GLU A 86 2.45 -10.53 -6.38
N VAL A 87 2.96 -9.30 -6.43
CA VAL A 87 2.22 -8.09 -6.08
C VAL A 87 0.92 -8.02 -6.88
N GLY A 88 -0.19 -7.66 -6.21
CA GLY A 88 -1.48 -7.49 -6.87
C GLY A 88 -2.28 -8.77 -7.11
N LEU A 89 -1.79 -9.96 -6.72
CA LEU A 89 -2.55 -11.22 -6.76
C LEU A 89 -3.53 -11.40 -5.59
N GLY A 90 -3.68 -10.39 -4.72
CA GLY A 90 -4.66 -10.44 -3.64
C GLY A 90 -4.25 -11.29 -2.43
N LYS A 91 -2.98 -11.25 -2.01
CA LYS A 91 -2.49 -11.88 -0.76
C LYS A 91 -3.37 -11.57 0.45
N THR A 92 -3.86 -10.33 0.57
CA THR A 92 -4.79 -9.94 1.63
C THR A 92 -6.09 -10.74 1.54
N VAL A 93 -6.66 -10.93 0.35
CA VAL A 93 -7.86 -11.76 0.16
C VAL A 93 -7.60 -13.22 0.51
N GLU A 94 -6.44 -13.78 0.13
CA GLU A 94 -6.05 -15.14 0.52
C GLU A 94 -5.94 -15.29 2.04
N ALA A 95 -5.29 -14.32 2.71
CA ALA A 95 -5.17 -14.31 4.16
C ALA A 95 -6.53 -14.18 4.85
N LEU A 96 -7.45 -13.36 4.31
CA LEU A 96 -8.83 -13.25 4.79
C LEU A 96 -9.60 -14.56 4.62
N MET A 97 -9.43 -15.26 3.50
CA MET A 97 -10.05 -16.57 3.29
C MET A 97 -9.53 -17.60 4.30
N VAL A 98 -8.22 -17.66 4.53
CA VAL A 98 -7.63 -18.55 5.55
C VAL A 98 -8.15 -18.21 6.95
N LEU A 99 -8.19 -16.92 7.29
CA LEU A 99 -8.73 -16.44 8.57
C LEU A 99 -10.19 -16.87 8.75
N ARG A 100 -11.04 -16.60 7.77
CA ARG A 100 -12.47 -16.94 7.83
C ARG A 100 -12.69 -18.45 7.88
N GLU A 101 -11.92 -19.22 7.11
CA GLU A 101 -12.00 -20.67 7.14
C GLU A 101 -11.71 -21.20 8.55
N TYR A 102 -10.62 -20.75 9.18
CA TYR A 102 -10.29 -21.17 10.54
C TYR A 102 -11.29 -20.70 11.59
N GLN A 103 -11.86 -19.50 11.44
CA GLN A 103 -12.91 -19.00 12.34
C GLN A 103 -14.20 -19.81 12.22
N LEU A 104 -14.66 -20.09 10.99
CA LEU A 104 -15.87 -20.88 10.73
C LEU A 104 -15.74 -22.31 11.24
N ARG A 105 -14.51 -22.86 11.25
CA ARG A 105 -14.17 -24.16 11.83
C ARG A 105 -13.92 -24.12 13.35
N GLY A 106 -14.10 -22.97 14.00
CA GLY A 106 -13.91 -22.81 15.45
C GLY A 106 -12.45 -22.91 15.92
N MET A 107 -11.48 -22.86 15.01
CA MET A 107 -10.05 -23.05 15.31
C MET A 107 -9.32 -21.78 15.72
N VAL A 108 -9.88 -20.61 15.36
CA VAL A 108 -9.28 -19.30 15.58
C VAL A 108 -10.32 -18.35 16.18
N ARG A 109 -9.98 -17.73 17.31
CA ARG A 109 -10.76 -16.64 17.92
C ARG A 109 -9.91 -15.39 18.11
N ARG A 110 -8.65 -15.57 18.47
CA ARG A 110 -7.74 -14.46 18.77
C ARG A 110 -6.67 -14.31 17.69
N VAL A 111 -6.75 -13.20 16.98
CA VAL A 111 -5.97 -12.94 15.76
C VAL A 111 -5.16 -11.69 15.94
N LEU A 112 -3.88 -11.76 15.57
CA LEU A 112 -3.00 -10.60 15.48
C LEU A 112 -2.58 -10.39 14.03
N VAL A 113 -2.85 -9.20 13.49
CA VAL A 113 -2.37 -8.76 12.18
C VAL A 113 -1.30 -7.69 12.40
N LEU A 114 -0.07 -7.97 11.97
CA LEU A 114 1.07 -7.07 12.02
C LEU A 114 1.37 -6.57 10.61
N VAL A 115 1.36 -5.25 10.44
CA VAL A 115 1.48 -4.60 9.12
C VAL A 115 2.40 -3.37 9.19
N PRO A 116 2.92 -2.84 8.06
CA PRO A 116 3.49 -1.50 8.01
C PRO A 116 2.49 -0.43 8.49
N PRO A 117 2.95 0.72 9.05
CA PRO A 117 2.05 1.78 9.53
C PRO A 117 1.00 2.24 8.52
N ALA A 118 1.38 2.36 7.24
CA ALA A 118 0.49 2.79 6.16
C ALA A 118 -0.65 1.80 5.87
N LEU A 119 -0.48 0.51 6.18
CA LEU A 119 -1.46 -0.53 5.84
C LEU A 119 -2.47 -0.82 6.96
N VAL A 120 -2.32 -0.20 8.15
CA VAL A 120 -3.20 -0.45 9.31
C VAL A 120 -4.67 -0.16 8.99
N LEU A 121 -4.95 1.03 8.42
CA LEU A 121 -6.31 1.44 8.09
C LEU A 121 -6.87 0.67 6.89
N GLN A 122 -6.01 0.35 5.90
CA GLN A 122 -6.40 -0.47 4.76
C GLN A 122 -6.86 -1.86 5.21
N TRP A 123 -6.08 -2.54 6.05
CA TRP A 123 -6.46 -3.85 6.58
C TRP A 123 -7.75 -3.81 7.39
N LYS A 124 -7.95 -2.77 8.22
CA LYS A 124 -9.20 -2.56 8.96
C LYS A 124 -10.39 -2.43 8.01
N GLY A 125 -10.25 -1.64 6.95
CA GLY A 125 -11.27 -1.47 5.91
C GLY A 125 -11.56 -2.76 5.15
N GLU A 126 -10.54 -3.52 4.76
CA GLU A 126 -10.70 -4.78 4.03
C GLU A 126 -11.36 -5.87 4.88
N LEU A 127 -11.00 -5.99 6.17
CA LEU A 127 -11.65 -6.90 7.12
C LEU A 127 -13.15 -6.58 7.27
N ALA A 128 -13.49 -5.31 7.43
CA ALA A 128 -14.88 -4.90 7.56
C ALA A 128 -15.67 -5.12 6.26
N ALA A 129 -15.14 -4.64 5.13
CA ALA A 129 -15.84 -4.67 3.85
C ALA A 129 -15.97 -6.08 3.25
N LYS A 130 -14.90 -6.88 3.30
CA LYS A 130 -14.87 -8.19 2.63
C LYS A 130 -15.22 -9.33 3.56
N ALA A 131 -14.84 -9.26 4.84
CA ALA A 131 -15.02 -10.37 5.78
C ALA A 131 -16.12 -10.10 6.83
N GLY A 132 -16.70 -8.90 6.87
CA GLY A 132 -17.69 -8.52 7.88
C GLY A 132 -17.11 -8.52 9.30
N LEU A 133 -15.78 -8.38 9.45
CA LEU A 133 -15.10 -8.46 10.73
C LEU A 133 -14.72 -7.08 11.26
N GLU A 134 -15.15 -6.78 12.47
CA GLU A 134 -14.69 -5.59 13.20
C GLU A 134 -13.30 -5.84 13.79
N ALA A 135 -12.31 -5.14 13.25
CA ALA A 135 -10.95 -5.18 13.75
C ALA A 135 -10.66 -3.96 14.65
N GLN A 136 -9.87 -4.18 15.69
CA GLN A 136 -9.48 -3.13 16.62
C GLN A 136 -8.02 -2.75 16.42
N THR A 137 -7.73 -1.46 16.45
CA THR A 137 -6.38 -0.90 16.36
C THR A 137 -6.01 -0.20 17.67
N LEU A 138 -4.72 0.00 17.92
CA LEU A 138 -4.28 0.79 19.08
C LEU A 138 -4.77 2.23 19.05
N SER A 139 -5.00 2.80 17.86
CA SER A 139 -5.59 4.13 17.70
C SER A 139 -7.06 4.20 18.12
N ASP A 140 -7.78 3.07 18.13
CA ASP A 140 -9.15 3.00 18.63
C ASP A 140 -9.19 2.98 20.18
N HIS A 141 -8.04 2.82 20.82
CA HIS A 141 -7.92 2.72 22.27
C HIS A 141 -7.92 4.13 22.89
N ALA A 142 -8.80 4.37 23.85
CA ALA A 142 -9.00 5.69 24.43
C ALA A 142 -7.70 6.24 25.07
N PRO A 143 -7.37 7.53 24.88
CA PRO A 143 -6.20 8.14 25.51
C PRO A 143 -6.17 7.88 27.03
N GLY A 144 -5.02 7.43 27.55
CA GLY A 144 -4.84 7.15 28.98
C GLY A 144 -5.18 5.73 29.43
N THR A 145 -5.76 4.89 28.57
CA THR A 145 -5.95 3.47 28.88
C THR A 145 -4.63 2.68 28.79
N PRO A 146 -4.40 1.70 29.68
CA PRO A 146 -3.19 0.87 29.63
C PRO A 146 -3.10 0.11 28.30
N ALA A 147 -1.92 0.12 27.68
CA ALA A 147 -1.70 -0.61 26.43
C ALA A 147 -1.94 -2.13 26.57
N GLU A 148 -1.75 -2.67 27.77
CA GLU A 148 -2.00 -4.07 28.08
C GLU A 148 -3.45 -4.49 27.84
N SER A 149 -4.42 -3.63 28.16
CA SER A 149 -5.84 -3.94 27.98
C SER A 149 -6.27 -4.00 26.52
N PHE A 150 -5.47 -3.43 25.60
CA PHE A 150 -5.64 -3.64 24.16
C PHE A 150 -5.17 -5.04 23.77
N TRP A 151 -3.94 -5.42 24.18
CA TRP A 151 -3.36 -6.70 23.79
C TRP A 151 -4.12 -7.89 24.35
N GLN A 152 -4.77 -7.75 25.51
CA GLN A 152 -5.57 -8.81 26.15
C GLN A 152 -6.93 -9.09 25.49
N ARG A 153 -7.38 -8.28 24.51
CA ARG A 153 -8.69 -8.46 23.89
C ARG A 153 -8.75 -9.70 23.00
N GLU A 154 -9.96 -10.25 22.89
CA GLU A 154 -10.32 -11.28 21.92
C GLU A 154 -10.73 -10.66 20.57
N GLY A 155 -10.81 -11.49 19.53
CA GLY A 155 -11.15 -11.06 18.18
C GLY A 155 -9.92 -10.72 17.33
N VAL A 156 -10.09 -9.80 16.38
CA VAL A 156 -9.04 -9.40 15.42
C VAL A 156 -8.40 -8.09 15.84
N LEU A 157 -7.11 -8.14 16.17
CA LEU A 157 -6.31 -6.98 16.51
C LEU A 157 -5.33 -6.66 15.38
N ILE A 158 -5.25 -5.39 15.00
CA ILE A 158 -4.31 -4.88 14.00
C ILE A 158 -3.36 -3.90 14.66
N ALA A 159 -2.06 -4.08 14.45
CA ALA A 159 -1.05 -3.15 14.91
C ALA A 159 0.05 -2.97 13.88
N SER A 160 0.65 -1.76 13.85
CA SER A 160 1.85 -1.59 13.05
C SER A 160 3.01 -2.37 13.66
N LEU A 161 3.85 -2.99 12.82
CA LEU A 161 5.03 -3.72 13.24
C LEU A 161 6.01 -2.81 14.01
N ALA A 162 6.11 -1.54 13.60
CA ALA A 162 6.91 -0.52 14.26
C ALA A 162 6.44 -0.27 15.71
N GLN A 163 5.14 -0.21 15.92
CA GLN A 163 4.57 -0.02 17.26
C GLN A 163 4.69 -1.29 18.10
N ALA A 164 4.35 -2.45 17.55
CA ALA A 164 4.38 -3.72 18.26
C ALA A 164 5.80 -4.11 18.72
N ARG A 165 6.83 -3.80 17.93
CA ARG A 165 8.24 -4.11 18.27
C ARG A 165 8.88 -3.13 19.26
N SER A 166 8.19 -2.05 19.62
CA SER A 166 8.73 -1.06 20.57
C SER A 166 8.92 -1.68 21.96
N ALA A 167 9.87 -1.17 22.74
CA ALA A 167 10.15 -1.66 24.09
C ALA A 167 8.91 -1.64 25.02
N ARG A 168 8.00 -0.68 24.77
CA ARG A 168 6.73 -0.55 25.51
C ARG A 168 5.75 -1.69 25.22
N HIS A 169 5.70 -2.18 23.99
CA HIS A 169 4.64 -3.10 23.55
C HIS A 169 5.13 -4.53 23.39
N ALA A 170 6.37 -4.78 22.96
CA ALA A 170 6.86 -6.12 22.64
C ALA A 170 6.61 -7.16 23.76
N PRO A 171 6.91 -6.87 25.05
CA PRO A 171 6.63 -7.82 26.14
C PRO A 171 5.14 -8.13 26.32
N LEU A 172 4.27 -7.12 26.12
CA LEU A 172 2.82 -7.25 26.27
C LEU A 172 2.23 -8.14 25.19
N VAL A 173 2.69 -7.97 23.94
CA VAL A 173 2.25 -8.76 22.78
C VAL A 173 2.68 -10.23 22.92
N GLN A 174 3.94 -10.45 23.31
CA GLN A 174 4.54 -11.79 23.46
C GLN A 174 3.99 -12.57 24.65
N ALA A 175 3.47 -11.87 25.66
CA ALA A 175 2.79 -12.51 26.80
C ALA A 175 1.49 -13.22 26.38
N GLN A 176 0.87 -12.80 25.28
CA GLN A 176 -0.45 -13.29 24.86
C GLN A 176 -0.35 -14.55 23.99
N PRO A 177 -1.25 -15.54 24.19
CA PRO A 177 -1.46 -16.60 23.21
C PRO A 177 -2.28 -16.06 22.03
N TRP A 178 -1.83 -16.37 20.81
CA TRP A 178 -2.53 -16.06 19.57
C TRP A 178 -2.92 -17.36 18.85
N ASP A 179 -4.14 -17.43 18.31
CA ASP A 179 -4.52 -18.58 17.49
C ASP A 179 -3.92 -18.42 16.09
N LEU A 180 -4.00 -17.21 15.54
CA LEU A 180 -3.46 -16.87 14.23
C LEU A 180 -2.71 -15.54 14.29
N VAL A 181 -1.48 -15.55 13.79
CA VAL A 181 -0.71 -14.33 13.52
C VAL A 181 -0.56 -14.18 12.01
N ILE A 182 -0.88 -13.01 11.49
CA ILE A 182 -0.64 -12.62 10.10
C ILE A 182 0.39 -11.49 10.12
N VAL A 183 1.50 -11.66 9.41
CA VAL A 183 2.49 -10.61 9.21
C VAL A 183 2.49 -10.25 7.74
N ASP A 184 1.96 -9.08 7.41
CA ASP A 184 2.02 -8.54 6.06
C ASP A 184 3.35 -7.81 5.84
N GLU A 185 3.80 -7.77 4.59
CA GLU A 185 5.13 -7.27 4.22
C GLU A 185 6.26 -7.91 5.05
N ALA A 186 6.27 -9.24 5.06
CA ALA A 186 7.20 -10.06 5.85
C ALA A 186 8.68 -9.87 5.49
N HIS A 187 8.99 -9.13 4.41
CA HIS A 187 10.34 -8.66 4.12
C HIS A 187 10.92 -7.79 5.27
N HIS A 188 10.08 -7.16 6.10
CA HIS A 188 10.50 -6.46 7.31
C HIS A 188 10.96 -7.38 8.46
N VAL A 189 10.66 -8.68 8.40
CA VAL A 189 10.98 -9.69 9.44
C VAL A 189 11.92 -10.78 8.91
N LYS A 190 12.81 -10.46 7.97
CA LYS A 190 13.78 -11.41 7.41
C LYS A 190 15.15 -11.42 8.09
N ASN A 191 15.48 -10.42 8.91
CA ASN A 191 16.79 -10.30 9.57
C ASN A 191 16.71 -10.55 11.09
N ARG A 192 17.31 -11.67 11.55
CA ARG A 192 17.37 -12.11 12.96
C ARG A 192 17.88 -11.08 13.97
N ARG A 193 18.72 -10.13 13.52
CA ARG A 193 19.30 -9.11 14.41
C ARG A 193 18.28 -8.03 14.78
N THR A 194 17.24 -7.84 13.96
CA THR A 194 16.25 -6.77 14.12
C THR A 194 15.27 -7.05 15.26
N LEU A 195 14.73 -5.97 15.84
CA LEU A 195 13.66 -6.06 16.84
C LEU A 195 12.36 -6.65 16.26
N ALA A 196 12.11 -6.43 14.97
CA ALA A 196 10.93 -6.95 14.29
C ALA A 196 10.96 -8.48 14.21
N TRP A 197 12.08 -9.06 13.79
CA TRP A 197 12.26 -10.52 13.77
C TRP A 197 12.14 -11.11 15.18
N LYS A 198 12.82 -10.51 16.16
CA LYS A 198 12.79 -10.96 17.57
C LYS A 198 11.39 -10.88 18.19
N LEU A 199 10.60 -9.89 17.81
CA LEU A 199 9.20 -9.80 18.22
C LEU A 199 8.44 -11.04 17.75
N VAL A 200 8.47 -11.31 16.44
CA VAL A 200 7.70 -12.40 15.81
C VAL A 200 8.17 -13.77 16.29
N ASP A 201 9.47 -13.98 16.42
CA ASP A 201 10.06 -15.23 16.96
C ASP A 201 9.57 -15.53 18.39
N GLY A 202 9.36 -14.50 19.21
CA GLY A 202 8.85 -14.66 20.57
C GLY A 202 7.32 -14.75 20.68
N LEU A 203 6.57 -14.70 19.57
CA LEU A 203 5.10 -14.83 19.61
C LEU A 203 4.68 -16.28 19.81
N LYS A 204 3.73 -16.50 20.72
CA LYS A 204 3.08 -17.80 20.92
C LYS A 204 1.88 -17.88 19.98
N SER A 205 2.06 -18.56 18.84
CA SER A 205 1.01 -18.71 17.83
C SER A 205 0.79 -20.15 17.38
N ARG A 206 -0.48 -20.56 17.25
CA ARG A 206 -0.81 -21.87 16.64
C ARG A 206 -0.58 -21.81 15.12
N PHE A 207 -1.16 -20.81 14.47
CA PHE A 207 -1.04 -20.55 13.04
C PHE A 207 -0.25 -19.26 12.79
N LEU A 208 0.54 -19.24 11.72
CA LEU A 208 1.37 -18.11 11.32
C LEU A 208 1.37 -17.97 9.81
N LEU A 209 0.85 -16.85 9.31
CA LEU A 209 0.93 -16.48 7.91
C LEU A 209 1.92 -15.33 7.76
N LEU A 210 2.96 -15.54 6.96
CA LEU A 210 3.87 -14.49 6.53
C LEU A 210 3.54 -14.15 5.08
N LEU A 211 3.18 -12.90 4.79
CA LEU A 211 2.81 -12.45 3.45
C LEU A 211 3.95 -11.58 2.89
N THR A 212 4.43 -11.88 1.70
CA THR A 212 5.45 -11.05 1.01
C THR A 212 5.32 -11.24 -0.49
N ALA A 213 5.78 -10.28 -1.30
CA ALA A 213 5.97 -10.53 -2.72
C ALA A 213 7.33 -11.18 -3.03
N THR A 214 8.31 -10.95 -2.15
CA THR A 214 9.73 -11.23 -2.33
C THR A 214 10.25 -12.02 -1.13
N PRO A 215 10.25 -13.37 -1.20
CA PRO A 215 10.73 -14.20 -0.11
C PRO A 215 12.25 -14.16 0.06
N VAL A 216 12.99 -13.71 -0.97
CA VAL A 216 14.44 -13.51 -0.96
C VAL A 216 14.73 -12.13 -1.54
N GLU A 217 15.55 -11.33 -0.86
CA GLU A 217 16.00 -10.04 -1.38
C GLU A 217 17.52 -10.00 -1.57
N ASN A 218 18.29 -10.29 -0.52
CA ASN A 218 19.74 -10.09 -0.55
C ASN A 218 20.53 -11.40 -0.57
N ASP A 219 20.07 -12.39 0.20
CA ASP A 219 20.75 -13.67 0.33
C ASP A 219 19.80 -14.78 0.81
N LEU A 220 20.27 -16.02 0.70
CA LEU A 220 19.49 -17.21 1.09
C LEU A 220 19.35 -17.37 2.61
N GLU A 221 20.06 -16.60 3.43
CA GLU A 221 19.90 -16.59 4.88
C GLU A 221 18.59 -15.92 5.29
N GLU A 222 18.10 -14.95 4.51
CA GLU A 222 16.76 -14.36 4.68
C GLU A 222 15.66 -15.42 4.62
N VAL A 223 15.76 -16.34 3.66
CA VAL A 223 14.84 -17.49 3.55
C VAL A 223 14.93 -18.38 4.76
N TYR A 224 16.16 -18.72 5.18
CA TYR A 224 16.38 -19.52 6.39
C TYR A 224 15.75 -18.87 7.63
N ASN A 225 15.81 -17.53 7.73
CA ASN A 225 15.22 -16.77 8.83
C ASN A 225 13.69 -16.84 8.82
N LEU A 226 13.05 -16.67 7.65
CA LEU A 226 11.59 -16.77 7.52
C LEU A 226 11.08 -18.20 7.76
N VAL A 227 11.76 -19.21 7.22
CA VAL A 227 11.39 -20.62 7.45
C VAL A 227 11.55 -20.98 8.94
N THR A 228 12.55 -20.44 9.62
CA THR A 228 12.72 -20.69 11.06
C THR A 228 11.57 -20.10 11.88
N LEU A 229 11.03 -18.93 11.52
CA LEU A 229 9.83 -18.39 12.18
C LEU A 229 8.63 -19.33 12.00
N LEU A 230 8.47 -19.89 10.79
CA LEU A 230 7.37 -20.80 10.49
C LEU A 230 7.53 -22.16 11.17
N ARG A 231 8.72 -22.77 11.12
CA ARG A 231 9.02 -24.07 11.71
C ARG A 231 10.33 -24.05 12.51
N PRO A 232 10.28 -23.58 13.77
CA PRO A 232 11.45 -23.59 14.64
C PRO A 232 12.03 -25.01 14.76
N GLY A 233 13.33 -25.16 14.52
CA GLY A 233 14.06 -26.43 14.66
C GLY A 233 13.97 -27.41 13.48
N GLN A 234 13.21 -27.10 12.41
CA GLN A 234 13.20 -27.93 11.19
C GLN A 234 14.49 -27.81 10.38
N LEU A 235 15.05 -26.60 10.34
CA LEU A 235 16.34 -26.33 9.71
C LEU A 235 17.48 -26.56 10.71
N ALA A 236 18.60 -27.07 10.21
CA ALA A 236 19.84 -27.21 10.97
C ALA A 236 20.39 -25.83 11.39
N THR A 237 21.59 -25.79 11.98
CA THR A 237 22.19 -24.51 12.39
C THR A 237 22.38 -23.57 11.19
N PRO A 238 22.42 -22.23 11.39
CA PRO A 238 22.67 -21.28 10.30
C PRO A 238 23.97 -21.61 9.54
N THR A 239 24.98 -22.08 10.26
CA THR A 239 26.27 -22.52 9.70
C THR A 239 26.12 -23.73 8.79
N ASP A 240 25.34 -24.73 9.21
CA ASP A 240 25.07 -25.92 8.38
C ASP A 240 24.21 -25.58 7.17
N PHE A 241 23.22 -24.70 7.33
CA PHE A 241 22.40 -24.21 6.22
C PHE A 241 23.26 -23.51 5.16
N ARG A 242 24.13 -22.57 5.59
CA ARG A 242 25.08 -21.91 4.68
C ARG A 242 25.97 -22.92 3.97
N ARG A 243 26.56 -23.88 4.69
CA ARG A 243 27.41 -24.92 4.10
C ARG A 243 26.67 -25.77 3.04
N GLN A 244 25.40 -26.10 3.28
CA GLN A 244 24.64 -27.00 2.41
C GLN A 244 24.00 -26.29 1.21
N TYR A 245 23.57 -25.04 1.36
CA TYR A 245 22.67 -24.39 0.40
C TYR A 245 23.19 -23.06 -0.16
N VAL A 246 24.25 -22.47 0.41
CA VAL A 246 24.80 -21.19 -0.04
C VAL A 246 26.14 -21.43 -0.75
N ASP A 247 26.31 -20.87 -1.94
CA ASP A 247 27.61 -20.93 -2.61
C ASP A 247 28.63 -20.02 -1.92
N SER A 248 29.85 -20.54 -1.73
CA SER A 248 30.95 -19.81 -1.09
C SER A 248 31.47 -18.63 -1.92
N LYS A 249 31.26 -18.63 -3.24
CA LYS A 249 31.70 -17.57 -4.17
C LYS A 249 30.59 -16.58 -4.48
N ASP A 250 29.34 -17.01 -4.36
CA ASP A 250 28.16 -16.19 -4.62
C ASP A 250 27.05 -16.53 -3.61
N PRO A 251 26.85 -15.71 -2.56
CA PRO A 251 25.82 -15.92 -1.55
C PRO A 251 24.39 -15.95 -2.11
N THR A 252 24.19 -15.42 -3.32
CA THR A 252 22.91 -15.44 -4.00
C THR A 252 22.69 -16.75 -4.75
N SER A 253 23.73 -17.50 -5.11
CA SER A 253 23.57 -18.74 -5.87
C SER A 253 23.29 -19.95 -4.96
N PRO A 254 22.12 -20.60 -5.10
CA PRO A 254 21.79 -21.76 -4.27
C PRO A 254 22.56 -23.01 -4.70
N ARG A 255 23.21 -23.66 -3.73
CA ARG A 255 23.70 -25.05 -3.82
C ARG A 255 22.56 -26.02 -3.51
N ASN A 256 22.63 -27.23 -4.06
CA ASN A 256 21.63 -28.28 -3.83
C ASN A 256 20.19 -27.80 -4.04
N ARG A 257 19.96 -27.11 -5.18
CA ARG A 257 18.70 -26.41 -5.49
C ARG A 257 17.45 -27.25 -5.29
N GLU A 258 17.47 -28.50 -5.73
CA GLU A 258 16.33 -29.42 -5.59
C GLU A 258 15.98 -29.70 -4.12
N LYS A 259 17.00 -29.90 -3.28
CA LYS A 259 16.81 -30.16 -1.84
C LYS A 259 16.30 -28.91 -1.13
N LEU A 260 16.85 -27.74 -1.46
CA LEU A 260 16.35 -26.46 -0.95
C LEU A 260 14.90 -26.24 -1.37
N ARG A 261 14.57 -26.48 -2.65
CA ARG A 261 13.20 -26.38 -3.17
C ARG A 261 12.24 -27.29 -2.42
N ARG A 262 12.56 -28.57 -2.23
CA ARG A 262 11.72 -29.51 -1.45
C ARG A 262 11.45 -29.02 -0.03
N LEU A 263 12.47 -28.48 0.63
CA LEU A 263 12.30 -27.90 1.95
C LEU A 263 11.38 -26.68 1.94
N LEU A 264 11.51 -25.81 0.94
CA LEU A 264 10.67 -24.63 0.80
C LEU A 264 9.23 -25.00 0.44
N SER A 265 8.96 -26.04 -0.35
CA SER A 265 7.57 -26.46 -0.67
C SER A 265 6.71 -26.77 0.55
N GLU A 266 7.31 -27.17 1.67
CA GLU A 266 6.56 -27.55 2.87
C GLU A 266 5.98 -26.36 3.64
N VAL A 267 6.44 -25.16 3.31
CA VAL A 267 6.12 -23.92 4.02
C VAL A 267 5.83 -22.73 3.09
N LEU A 268 6.19 -22.79 1.81
CA LEU A 268 6.08 -21.71 0.84
C LEU A 268 4.99 -21.99 -0.20
N ILE A 269 4.13 -21.00 -0.42
CA ILE A 269 3.26 -20.92 -1.60
C ILE A 269 3.69 -19.71 -2.40
N ARG A 270 3.85 -19.88 -3.72
CA ARG A 270 4.21 -18.81 -4.64
C ARG A 270 3.40 -18.94 -5.92
N ASN A 271 2.55 -17.95 -6.15
CA ASN A 271 1.86 -17.73 -7.41
C ASN A 271 2.42 -16.49 -8.11
N THR A 272 2.51 -16.58 -9.44
CA THR A 272 2.91 -15.45 -10.31
C THR A 272 1.78 -15.15 -11.28
N ARG A 273 1.72 -13.91 -11.77
CA ARG A 273 0.73 -13.47 -12.76
C ARG A 273 0.78 -14.32 -14.03
N ALA A 274 2.00 -14.58 -14.51
CA ALA A 274 2.25 -15.45 -15.65
C ALA A 274 1.69 -16.86 -15.43
N ARG A 275 1.89 -17.45 -14.24
CA ARG A 275 1.39 -18.78 -13.89
C ARG A 275 -0.13 -18.82 -13.79
N CYS A 276 -0.74 -17.78 -13.25
CA CYS A 276 -2.19 -17.71 -13.08
C CYS A 276 -2.93 -17.33 -14.38
N GLY A 277 -2.21 -17.10 -15.48
CA GLY A 277 -2.80 -16.60 -16.73
C GLY A 277 -3.36 -15.18 -16.60
N LEU A 278 -2.98 -14.46 -15.55
CA LEU A 278 -3.46 -13.12 -15.26
C LEU A 278 -2.52 -12.11 -15.91
N LYS A 279 -2.98 -11.42 -16.95
CA LYS A 279 -2.25 -10.29 -17.54
C LYS A 279 -2.95 -9.01 -17.14
N LEU A 280 -2.23 -8.14 -16.45
CA LEU A 280 -2.66 -6.74 -16.40
C LEU A 280 -2.46 -6.15 -17.80
N PRO A 281 -3.36 -5.26 -18.23
CA PRO A 281 -3.15 -4.52 -19.46
C PRO A 281 -1.87 -3.69 -19.36
N PRO A 282 -1.20 -3.38 -20.49
CA PRO A 282 -0.02 -2.54 -20.47
C PRO A 282 -0.37 -1.17 -19.89
N ARG A 283 0.64 -0.51 -19.31
CA ARG A 283 0.54 0.88 -18.89
C ARG A 283 1.58 1.71 -19.62
N TYR A 284 1.20 2.94 -19.94
CA TYR A 284 2.05 3.92 -20.62
C TYR A 284 2.13 5.17 -19.78
N VAL A 285 3.34 5.53 -19.35
CA VAL A 285 3.60 6.71 -18.55
C VAL A 285 4.22 7.76 -19.47
N THR A 286 3.62 8.94 -19.51
CA THR A 286 4.06 10.06 -20.36
C THR A 286 4.29 11.29 -19.50
N THR A 287 5.53 11.76 -19.48
CA THR A 287 5.87 13.06 -18.88
C THR A 287 5.56 14.19 -19.85
N VAL A 288 4.67 15.09 -19.46
CA VAL A 288 4.24 16.27 -20.24
C VAL A 288 4.85 17.52 -19.62
N ALA A 289 6.01 17.92 -20.15
CA ALA A 289 6.73 19.11 -19.73
C ALA A 289 6.19 20.36 -20.44
N VAL A 290 5.59 21.27 -19.67
CA VAL A 290 4.97 22.51 -20.17
C VAL A 290 5.90 23.71 -19.93
N GLU A 291 5.91 24.64 -20.89
CA GLU A 291 6.61 25.92 -20.68
C GLU A 291 5.79 26.79 -19.72
N PRO A 292 6.33 27.18 -18.55
CA PRO A 292 5.60 27.99 -17.59
C PRO A 292 5.27 29.36 -18.17
N LEU A 293 4.10 29.91 -17.81
CA LEU A 293 3.78 31.29 -18.16
C LEU A 293 4.74 32.25 -17.45
N GLU A 294 4.94 33.45 -18.00
CA GLU A 294 5.87 34.44 -17.46
C GLU A 294 5.62 34.72 -15.97
N GLY A 295 4.34 34.90 -15.59
CA GLY A 295 3.94 35.10 -14.19
C GLY A 295 4.20 33.89 -13.29
N GLU A 296 3.99 32.66 -13.78
CA GLU A 296 4.29 31.43 -13.04
C GLU A 296 5.79 31.30 -12.80
N ARG A 297 6.60 31.51 -13.85
CA ARG A 297 8.05 31.46 -13.78
C ARG A 297 8.60 32.51 -12.81
N ALA A 298 8.10 33.75 -12.90
CA ALA A 298 8.51 34.83 -12.00
C ALA A 298 8.15 34.53 -10.54
N LEU A 299 6.95 34.01 -10.28
CA LEU A 299 6.54 33.61 -8.93
C LEU A 299 7.41 32.47 -8.39
N TYR A 300 7.65 31.44 -9.20
CA TYR A 300 8.48 30.31 -8.84
C TYR A 300 9.91 30.73 -8.50
N THR A 301 10.54 31.55 -9.34
CA THR A 301 11.89 32.09 -9.09
C THR A 301 11.95 32.89 -7.78
N GLU A 302 10.93 33.70 -7.48
CA GLU A 302 10.89 34.47 -6.25
C GLU A 302 10.73 33.58 -5.01
N VAL A 303 9.88 32.55 -5.07
CA VAL A 303 9.72 31.55 -4.00
C VAL A 303 11.02 30.78 -3.76
N LEU A 304 11.71 30.36 -4.83
CA LEU A 304 13.01 29.71 -4.73
C LEU A 304 14.06 30.64 -4.09
N GLY A 305 14.09 31.90 -4.51
CA GLY A 305 14.96 32.91 -3.90
C GLY A 305 14.66 33.14 -2.42
N PHE A 306 13.38 33.12 -2.03
CA PHE A 306 12.97 33.20 -0.63
C PHE A 306 13.47 31.99 0.18
N LEU A 307 13.37 30.77 -0.35
CA LEU A 307 13.94 29.57 0.28
C LEU A 307 15.44 29.72 0.53
N GLN A 308 16.19 30.19 -0.47
CA GLN A 308 17.64 30.35 -0.39
C GLN A 308 18.07 31.42 0.62
N ARG A 309 17.37 32.57 0.64
CA ARG A 309 17.67 33.66 1.60
C ARG A 309 17.42 33.25 3.05
N HIS A 310 16.42 32.40 3.28
CA HIS A 310 15.95 32.03 4.62
C HIS A 310 16.27 30.57 4.99
N ALA A 311 17.22 29.94 4.30
CA ALA A 311 17.61 28.54 4.55
C ALA A 311 18.17 28.29 5.96
N GLY A 312 18.72 29.33 6.61
CA GLY A 312 19.24 29.28 7.98
C GLY A 312 18.17 29.45 9.07
N GLU A 313 16.96 29.90 8.75
CA GLU A 313 15.86 30.06 9.71
C GLU A 313 14.87 28.89 9.55
N ALA A 314 14.86 27.97 10.52
CA ALA A 314 14.11 26.71 10.42
C ALA A 314 12.62 26.90 10.06
N ARG A 315 11.95 27.88 10.66
CA ARG A 315 10.52 28.17 10.41
C ARG A 315 10.27 28.76 9.03
N ALA A 316 11.12 29.69 8.60
CA ALA A 316 11.03 30.31 7.28
C ALA A 316 11.38 29.29 6.18
N ARG A 317 12.41 28.45 6.38
CA ARG A 317 12.76 27.34 5.49
C ARG A 317 11.62 26.36 5.31
N LEU A 318 10.94 25.94 6.39
CA LEU A 318 9.78 25.04 6.30
C LEU A 318 8.63 25.68 5.49
N SER A 319 8.37 26.96 5.75
CA SER A 319 7.36 27.73 5.00
C SER A 319 7.72 27.83 3.51
N ALA A 320 8.98 28.18 3.21
CA ALA A 320 9.48 28.31 1.85
C ALA A 320 9.48 26.98 1.09
N SER A 321 9.82 25.87 1.76
CA SER A 321 9.80 24.53 1.18
C SER A 321 8.38 24.13 0.77
N THR A 322 7.40 24.43 1.62
CA THR A 322 5.97 24.23 1.31
C THR A 322 5.55 25.06 0.10
N LEU A 323 5.90 26.35 0.08
CA LEU A 323 5.57 27.25 -1.03
C LEU A 323 6.24 26.82 -2.34
N LEU A 324 7.45 26.27 -2.30
CA LEU A 324 8.16 25.80 -3.49
C LEU A 324 7.45 24.60 -4.12
N LEU A 325 7.02 23.64 -3.29
CA LEU A 325 6.20 22.50 -3.73
C LEU A 325 4.87 22.99 -4.32
N GLU A 326 4.20 23.92 -3.65
CA GLU A 326 2.93 24.52 -4.13
C GLU A 326 3.11 25.29 -5.43
N ALA A 327 4.22 26.03 -5.60
CA ALA A 327 4.54 26.78 -6.80
C ALA A 327 4.78 25.87 -8.01
N GLY A 328 5.27 24.65 -7.77
CA GLY A 328 5.31 23.58 -8.78
C GLY A 328 3.89 23.16 -9.21
N SER A 329 2.96 23.05 -8.28
CA SER A 329 1.56 22.70 -8.58
C SER A 329 0.80 23.84 -9.28
N SER A 330 0.55 24.96 -8.59
CA SER A 330 -0.15 26.11 -9.15
C SER A 330 0.04 27.40 -8.34
N PRO A 331 -0.12 28.58 -8.96
CA PRO A 331 -0.19 29.85 -8.23
C PRO A 331 -1.32 29.91 -7.19
N ALA A 332 -2.41 29.15 -7.40
CA ALA A 332 -3.55 29.11 -6.49
C ALA A 332 -3.20 28.46 -5.14
N ALA A 333 -2.37 27.41 -5.16
CA ALA A 333 -1.88 26.75 -3.94
C ALA A 333 -1.02 27.70 -3.09
N VAL A 334 -0.05 28.36 -3.74
CA VAL A 334 0.81 29.37 -3.11
C VAL A 334 -0.03 30.47 -2.47
N ARG A 335 -1.02 31.01 -3.21
CA ARG A 335 -1.91 32.07 -2.71
C ARG A 335 -2.70 31.61 -1.48
N GLY A 336 -3.28 30.41 -1.50
CA GLY A 336 -4.07 29.92 -0.38
C GLY A 336 -3.25 29.74 0.89
N THR A 337 -2.03 29.25 0.79
CA THR A 337 -1.13 29.12 1.93
C THR A 337 -0.66 30.47 2.45
N LEU A 338 -0.30 31.41 1.58
CA LEU A 338 0.08 32.76 1.99
C LEU A 338 -1.07 33.53 2.65
N HIS A 339 -2.30 33.39 2.13
CA HIS A 339 -3.50 33.98 2.74
C HIS A 339 -3.73 33.47 4.17
N ARG A 340 -3.70 32.14 4.37
CA ARG A 340 -3.82 31.54 5.71
C ARG A 340 -2.73 31.99 6.66
N GLN A 341 -1.50 32.10 6.17
CA GLN A 341 -0.39 32.59 6.99
C GLN A 341 -0.64 34.04 7.40
N ARG A 342 -1.11 34.91 6.49
CA ARG A 342 -1.45 36.31 6.80
C ARG A 342 -2.54 36.41 7.87
N GLU A 343 -3.61 35.62 7.75
CA GLU A 343 -4.68 35.59 8.76
C GLU A 343 -4.16 35.17 10.14
N ARG A 344 -3.31 34.14 10.21
CA ARG A 344 -2.71 33.70 11.48
C ARG A 344 -1.82 34.78 12.11
N HIS A 345 -1.04 35.50 11.31
CA HIS A 345 -0.22 36.64 11.76
C HIS A 345 -1.04 37.81 12.29
N LEU A 346 -2.22 38.07 11.71
CA LEU A 346 -3.12 39.12 12.20
C LEU A 346 -3.71 38.78 13.59
N HIS A 347 -3.77 37.50 13.95
CA HIS A 347 -4.42 37.00 15.17
C HIS A 347 -3.45 36.48 16.24
N ALA A 348 -2.14 36.38 15.97
CA ALA A 348 -1.11 35.93 16.92
C ALA A 348 0.29 36.50 16.59
N GLU A 349 1.10 36.75 17.62
CA GLU A 349 2.55 36.98 17.43
C GLU A 349 3.21 35.66 16.96
N ASP A 350 3.35 35.49 15.64
CA ASP A 350 3.82 34.24 15.03
C ASP A 350 5.34 34.00 15.18
N GLY A 351 6.02 34.85 15.97
CA GLY A 351 7.46 34.76 16.28
C GLY A 351 8.41 34.89 15.09
N ARG A 352 7.92 35.27 13.90
CA ARG A 352 8.74 35.48 12.69
C ARG A 352 9.36 36.87 12.68
N SER A 353 10.52 37.00 12.05
CA SER A 353 11.12 38.31 11.79
C SER A 353 10.20 39.20 10.94
N PRO A 354 10.11 40.52 11.22
CA PRO A 354 9.38 41.47 10.37
C PRO A 354 9.82 41.45 8.90
N THR A 355 11.07 41.10 8.62
CA THR A 355 11.59 40.96 7.25
C THR A 355 10.93 39.79 6.51
N VAL A 356 10.87 38.62 7.15
CA VAL A 356 10.22 37.42 6.62
C VAL A 356 8.74 37.66 6.36
N ALA A 357 8.05 38.32 7.29
CA ALA A 357 6.63 38.64 7.14
C ALA A 357 6.36 39.53 5.91
N ARG A 358 7.16 40.59 5.70
CA ARG A 358 7.04 41.49 4.53
C ARG A 358 7.33 40.78 3.21
N GLU A 359 8.33 39.90 3.16
CA GLU A 359 8.62 39.12 1.96
C GLU A 359 7.47 38.16 1.61
N LEU A 360 6.89 37.48 2.60
CA LEU A 360 5.73 36.61 2.40
C LEU A 360 4.49 37.39 1.93
N GLU A 361 4.26 38.60 2.45
CA GLU A 361 3.20 39.48 1.99
C GLU A 361 3.40 39.89 0.52
N ARG A 362 4.63 40.26 0.14
CA ARG A 362 4.98 40.57 -1.26
C ARG A 362 4.74 39.38 -2.18
N LEU A 363 5.17 38.18 -1.77
CA LEU A 363 4.91 36.93 -2.49
C LEU A 363 3.40 36.69 -2.65
N GLY A 364 2.60 36.99 -1.63
CA GLY A 364 1.15 36.84 -1.66
C GLY A 364 0.50 37.73 -2.71
N LEU A 365 0.87 39.02 -2.71
CA LEU A 365 0.42 39.99 -3.71
C LEU A 365 0.82 39.57 -5.14
N GLN A 366 2.05 39.08 -5.32
CA GLN A 366 2.50 38.58 -6.62
C GLN A 366 1.68 37.36 -7.06
N ALA A 367 1.43 36.40 -6.17
CA ALA A 367 0.61 35.21 -6.47
C ALA A 367 -0.84 35.54 -6.84
N GLU A 368 -1.39 36.66 -6.34
CA GLU A 368 -2.72 37.15 -6.75
C GLU A 368 -2.76 37.67 -8.20
N THR A 369 -1.64 38.15 -8.72
CA THR A 369 -1.54 38.62 -10.11
C THR A 369 -1.52 37.49 -11.13
N VAL A 370 -1.11 36.28 -10.73
CA VAL A 370 -1.00 35.12 -11.61
C VAL A 370 -2.31 34.34 -11.64
N ARG A 371 -3.11 34.54 -12.69
CA ARG A 371 -4.45 33.94 -12.85
C ARG A 371 -4.52 32.74 -13.78
N ALA A 372 -3.50 32.55 -14.62
CA ALA A 372 -3.45 31.47 -15.59
C ALA A 372 -2.32 30.50 -15.23
N SER A 373 -2.51 29.23 -15.59
CA SER A 373 -1.49 28.20 -15.46
C SER A 373 -1.26 27.44 -16.77
N ALA A 374 0.00 27.25 -17.13
CA ALA A 374 0.40 26.44 -18.28
C ALA A 374 -0.05 24.98 -18.12
N LYS A 375 0.05 24.42 -16.92
CA LYS A 375 -0.39 23.04 -16.63
C LYS A 375 -1.90 22.89 -16.78
N ALA A 376 -2.68 23.87 -16.33
CA ALA A 376 -4.13 23.85 -16.49
C ALA A 376 -4.57 23.89 -17.96
N ARG A 377 -3.86 24.65 -18.81
CA ARG A 377 -4.10 24.62 -20.26
C ARG A 377 -3.80 23.24 -20.85
N ALA A 378 -2.63 22.68 -20.54
CA ALA A 378 -2.26 21.34 -21.00
C ALA A 378 -3.22 20.25 -20.51
N LEU A 379 -3.74 20.36 -19.28
CA LEU A 379 -4.77 19.45 -18.77
C LEU A 379 -6.02 19.52 -19.63
N VAL A 380 -6.53 20.71 -19.97
CA VAL A 380 -7.71 20.86 -20.84
C VAL A 380 -7.46 20.22 -22.22
N ASP A 381 -6.26 20.37 -22.77
CA ASP A 381 -5.91 19.75 -24.05
C ASP A 381 -5.89 18.21 -23.96
N ILE A 382 -5.32 17.65 -22.88
CA ILE A 382 -5.34 16.20 -22.60
C ILE A 382 -6.80 15.72 -22.47
N LEU A 383 -7.63 16.40 -21.67
CA LEU A 383 -9.02 16.01 -21.45
C LEU A 383 -9.85 16.06 -22.74
N ARG A 384 -9.58 17.00 -23.64
CA ARG A 384 -10.26 17.08 -24.95
C ARG A 384 -9.81 16.01 -25.94
N ALA A 385 -8.59 15.50 -25.78
CA ALA A 385 -8.07 14.42 -26.61
C ALA A 385 -8.64 13.04 -26.20
N HIS A 386 -9.14 12.92 -24.97
CA HIS A 386 -9.74 11.70 -24.44
C HIS A 386 -11.27 11.74 -24.49
N ARG A 387 -11.87 10.58 -24.79
CA ARG A 387 -13.34 10.39 -24.69
C ARG A 387 -13.72 9.53 -23.50
N GLU A 388 -12.73 8.86 -22.92
CA GLU A 388 -12.84 7.99 -21.77
C GLU A 388 -12.89 8.80 -20.47
N GLN A 389 -13.24 8.14 -19.37
CA GLN A 389 -13.20 8.78 -18.05
C GLN A 389 -11.75 9.03 -17.65
N VAL A 390 -11.48 10.22 -17.10
CA VAL A 390 -10.14 10.65 -16.68
C VAL A 390 -10.13 10.98 -15.19
N LEU A 391 -9.17 10.41 -14.46
CA LEU A 391 -8.89 10.74 -13.07
C LEU A 391 -7.74 11.75 -13.01
N VAL A 392 -7.98 12.91 -12.40
CA VAL A 392 -6.97 13.96 -12.24
C VAL A 392 -6.63 14.10 -10.76
N PHE A 393 -5.37 13.90 -10.41
CA PHE A 393 -4.86 14.08 -9.06
C PHE A 393 -4.12 15.40 -8.86
N SER A 394 -4.39 16.03 -7.72
CA SER A 394 -3.65 17.19 -7.19
C SER A 394 -3.48 17.01 -5.69
N ARG A 395 -2.27 17.24 -5.15
CA ARG A 395 -1.99 17.21 -3.71
C ARG A 395 -2.73 18.33 -2.98
N TYR A 396 -2.89 19.48 -3.64
CA TYR A 396 -3.41 20.71 -3.04
C TYR A 396 -4.88 20.94 -3.38
N ARG A 397 -5.68 21.28 -2.35
CA ARG A 397 -7.11 21.56 -2.50
C ARG A 397 -7.34 22.84 -3.30
N GLU A 398 -6.50 23.85 -3.11
CA GLU A 398 -6.57 25.13 -3.80
C GLU A 398 -6.26 24.99 -5.30
N THR A 399 -5.27 24.16 -5.65
CA THR A 399 -5.02 23.79 -7.05
C THR A 399 -6.25 23.08 -7.62
N LEU A 400 -6.83 22.13 -6.87
CA LEU A 400 -7.99 21.39 -7.33
C LEU A 400 -9.20 22.30 -7.59
N GLY A 401 -9.47 23.25 -6.69
CA GLY A 401 -10.52 24.26 -6.89
C GLY A 401 -10.24 25.21 -8.07
N TYR A 402 -8.97 25.56 -8.32
CA TYR A 402 -8.59 26.31 -9.51
C TYR A 402 -8.81 25.51 -10.79
N VAL A 403 -8.40 24.24 -10.81
CA VAL A 403 -8.61 23.33 -11.95
C VAL A 403 -10.11 23.14 -12.19
N GLU A 404 -10.91 22.99 -11.15
CA GLU A 404 -12.37 22.89 -11.25
C GLU A 404 -12.98 24.10 -11.97
N GLN A 405 -12.56 25.32 -11.63
CA GLN A 405 -12.98 26.55 -12.31
C GLN A 405 -12.57 26.56 -13.78
N VAL A 406 -11.32 26.17 -14.09
CA VAL A 406 -10.83 26.08 -15.47
C VAL A 406 -11.65 25.08 -16.29
N LEU A 407 -12.01 23.93 -15.71
CA LEU A 407 -12.85 22.93 -16.38
C LEU A 407 -14.28 23.43 -16.57
N GLU A 408 -14.82 24.23 -15.65
CA GLU A 408 -16.12 24.89 -15.81
C GLU A 408 -16.15 25.85 -16.99
N GLU A 409 -15.16 26.73 -17.06
CA GLU A 409 -15.01 27.69 -18.15
C GLU A 409 -14.80 26.99 -19.50
N ALA A 410 -14.11 25.84 -19.48
CA ALA A 410 -13.90 25.00 -20.66
C ALA A 410 -15.12 24.13 -21.05
N GLY A 411 -16.19 24.14 -20.23
CA GLY A 411 -17.40 23.34 -20.46
C GLY A 411 -17.21 21.84 -20.25
N VAL A 412 -16.24 21.42 -19.43
CA VAL A 412 -15.93 20.01 -19.15
C VAL A 412 -16.68 19.56 -17.88
N PRO A 413 -17.63 18.62 -17.97
CA PRO A 413 -18.29 18.06 -16.79
C PRO A 413 -17.30 17.33 -15.89
N ARG A 414 -17.45 17.44 -14.57
CA ARG A 414 -16.53 16.85 -13.60
C ARG A 414 -17.19 16.59 -12.26
N GLU A 415 -16.66 15.61 -11.54
CA GLU A 415 -16.92 15.37 -10.12
C GLU A 415 -15.66 15.71 -9.31
N VAL A 416 -15.84 16.03 -8.03
CA VAL A 416 -14.76 16.42 -7.12
C VAL A 416 -14.79 15.57 -5.86
N VAL A 417 -13.62 15.07 -5.45
CA VAL A 417 -13.44 14.33 -4.20
C VAL A 417 -12.19 14.81 -3.48
N HIS A 418 -12.34 15.44 -2.32
CA HIS A 418 -11.21 15.90 -1.52
C HIS A 418 -11.37 15.64 -0.02
N GLY A 419 -10.27 15.72 0.74
CA GLY A 419 -10.23 15.41 2.17
C GLY A 419 -11.25 16.17 3.05
N GLY A 420 -11.67 17.38 2.65
CA GLY A 420 -12.66 18.19 3.38
C GLY A 420 -14.14 17.81 3.17
N MET A 421 -14.45 16.75 2.42
CA MET A 421 -15.83 16.27 2.20
C MET A 421 -16.22 15.21 3.24
N SER A 422 -17.52 15.13 3.56
CA SER A 422 -18.06 14.03 4.37
C SER A 422 -18.00 12.70 3.59
N GLN A 423 -18.04 11.57 4.31
CA GLN A 423 -17.99 10.26 3.64
C GLN A 423 -19.18 10.04 2.69
N THR A 424 -20.36 10.54 3.04
CA THR A 424 -21.54 10.50 2.16
C THR A 424 -21.31 11.29 0.87
N GLN A 425 -20.80 12.52 0.98
CA GLN A 425 -20.51 13.36 -0.18
C GLN A 425 -19.45 12.72 -1.09
N LYS A 426 -18.39 12.13 -0.52
CA LYS A 426 -17.38 11.41 -1.29
C LYS A 426 -17.99 10.21 -2.01
N HIS A 427 -18.80 9.41 -1.31
CA HIS A 427 -19.47 8.26 -1.90
C HIS A 427 -20.37 8.67 -3.08
N GLU A 428 -21.22 9.69 -2.91
CA GLU A 428 -22.10 10.18 -3.97
C GLU A 428 -21.34 10.70 -5.20
N ALA A 429 -20.25 11.45 -5.01
CA ALA A 429 -19.41 11.91 -6.11
C ALA A 429 -18.74 10.75 -6.87
N LEU A 430 -18.28 9.73 -6.14
CA LEU A 430 -17.71 8.52 -6.74
C LEU A 430 -18.76 7.70 -7.51
N GLU A 431 -19.99 7.60 -7.01
CA GLU A 431 -21.08 6.93 -7.72
C GLU A 431 -21.47 7.68 -9.00
N ARG A 432 -21.56 9.03 -8.96
CA ARG A 432 -21.78 9.83 -10.17
C ARG A 432 -20.65 9.68 -11.19
N PHE A 433 -19.40 9.60 -10.71
CA PHE A 433 -18.28 9.27 -11.57
C PHE A 433 -18.45 7.88 -12.19
N ARG A 434 -18.70 6.83 -11.40
CA ARG A 434 -18.95 5.46 -11.93
C ARG A 434 -20.12 5.39 -12.90
N ALA A 435 -21.13 6.24 -12.72
CA ALA A 435 -22.30 6.33 -13.59
C ALA A 435 -22.02 7.02 -14.94
N GLY A 436 -20.82 7.58 -15.15
CA GLY A 436 -20.36 8.07 -16.46
C GLY A 436 -19.89 9.53 -16.50
N ALA A 437 -19.66 10.20 -15.37
CA ALA A 437 -19.05 11.54 -15.41
C ALA A 437 -17.64 11.46 -16.03
N PRO A 438 -17.27 12.35 -16.98
CA PRO A 438 -16.05 12.16 -17.76
C PRO A 438 -14.77 12.47 -16.99
N VAL A 439 -14.83 13.31 -15.94
CA VAL A 439 -13.65 13.68 -15.16
C VAL A 439 -13.92 13.56 -13.67
N LEU A 440 -12.96 12.98 -12.93
CA LEU A 440 -12.92 13.02 -11.47
C LEU A 440 -11.68 13.79 -11.04
N LEU A 441 -11.86 14.90 -10.34
CA LEU A 441 -10.79 15.62 -9.67
C LEU A 441 -10.64 15.09 -8.25
N ALA A 442 -9.46 14.62 -7.87
CA ALA A 442 -9.23 14.06 -6.54
C ALA A 442 -7.95 14.55 -5.86
N THR A 443 -7.99 14.64 -4.53
CA THR A 443 -6.78 14.67 -3.69
C THR A 443 -6.44 13.25 -3.23
N ASP A 444 -5.18 12.99 -2.85
CA ASP A 444 -4.74 11.68 -2.35
C ASP A 444 -5.65 11.17 -1.21
N VAL A 445 -5.85 12.00 -0.18
CA VAL A 445 -6.73 11.73 0.98
C VAL A 445 -8.22 11.61 0.60
N GLY A 446 -8.61 12.22 -0.52
CA GLY A 446 -9.99 12.20 -0.99
C GLY A 446 -10.37 10.83 -1.54
N SER A 447 -9.45 10.22 -2.28
CA SER A 447 -9.66 8.96 -3.02
C SER A 447 -9.11 7.71 -2.32
N GLU A 448 -8.50 7.89 -1.14
CA GLU A 448 -7.81 6.82 -0.44
C GLU A 448 -8.73 5.62 -0.18
N GLY A 449 -8.26 4.42 -0.54
CA GLY A 449 -8.98 3.16 -0.32
C GLY A 449 -10.10 2.87 -1.32
N HIS A 450 -10.37 3.74 -2.31
CA HIS A 450 -11.47 3.54 -3.26
C HIS A 450 -11.06 2.79 -4.53
N ASN A 451 -12.00 1.99 -5.05
CA ASN A 451 -11.89 1.26 -6.31
C ASN A 451 -12.35 2.12 -7.50
N LEU A 452 -11.42 2.47 -8.41
CA LEU A 452 -11.64 3.38 -9.55
C LEU A 452 -11.35 2.73 -10.92
N GLN A 453 -11.53 1.41 -11.02
CA GLN A 453 -11.19 0.62 -12.22
C GLN A 453 -12.08 0.91 -13.43
N SER A 454 -13.19 1.63 -13.25
CA SER A 454 -13.99 2.18 -14.35
C SER A 454 -13.19 3.20 -15.20
N CYS A 455 -12.11 3.73 -14.65
CA CYS A 455 -11.20 4.67 -15.28
C CYS A 455 -9.84 4.01 -15.57
N HIS A 456 -9.27 4.31 -16.73
CA HIS A 456 -7.94 3.83 -17.14
C HIS A 456 -7.01 4.96 -17.62
N VAL A 457 -7.45 6.23 -17.52
CA VAL A 457 -6.62 7.40 -17.79
C VAL A 457 -6.37 8.20 -16.50
N LEU A 458 -5.11 8.44 -16.19
CA LEU A 458 -4.64 9.17 -15.01
C LEU A 458 -3.87 10.41 -15.41
N VAL A 459 -4.16 11.54 -14.79
CA VAL A 459 -3.35 12.76 -14.89
C VAL A 459 -2.89 13.19 -13.51
N ASN A 460 -1.60 13.14 -13.26
CA ASN A 460 -0.98 13.78 -12.11
C ASN A 460 -0.73 15.24 -12.46
N PHE A 461 -1.58 16.13 -11.94
CA PHE A 461 -1.47 17.57 -12.19
C PHE A 461 -0.24 18.18 -11.51
N ASP A 462 -0.03 17.79 -10.26
CA ASP A 462 1.23 17.99 -9.55
C ASP A 462 1.87 16.67 -9.21
N LEU A 463 3.21 16.71 -9.20
CA LEU A 463 4.02 15.54 -9.01
C LEU A 463 4.46 15.46 -7.54
N PRO A 464 4.00 14.45 -6.79
CA PRO A 464 4.63 14.15 -5.52
C PRO A 464 6.06 13.67 -5.79
N TRP A 465 7.06 14.23 -5.11
CA TRP A 465 8.46 13.89 -5.38
C TRP A 465 8.84 12.49 -4.88
N ASN A 466 7.99 11.89 -4.02
CA ASN A 466 8.06 10.47 -3.70
C ASN A 466 7.34 9.63 -4.77
N PRO A 467 8.07 8.75 -5.51
CA PRO A 467 7.49 7.88 -6.52
C PRO A 467 6.43 6.92 -5.99
N MET A 468 6.52 6.54 -4.70
CA MET A 468 5.56 5.62 -4.08
C MET A 468 4.14 6.20 -4.10
N VAL A 469 4.00 7.51 -3.90
CA VAL A 469 2.68 8.18 -3.95
C VAL A 469 2.10 8.10 -5.36
N ILE A 470 2.94 8.28 -6.39
CA ILE A 470 2.53 8.19 -7.80
C ILE A 470 2.03 6.77 -8.11
N GLU A 471 2.77 5.75 -7.69
CA GLU A 471 2.32 4.37 -7.90
C GLU A 471 1.04 4.07 -7.15
N GLN A 472 0.88 4.54 -5.91
CA GLN A 472 -0.38 4.36 -5.18
C GLN A 472 -1.56 4.98 -5.93
N ARG A 473 -1.36 6.11 -6.62
CA ARG A 473 -2.35 6.71 -7.53
C ARG A 473 -2.61 5.80 -8.75
N ILE A 474 -1.57 5.29 -9.39
CA ILE A 474 -1.68 4.37 -10.54
C ILE A 474 -2.41 3.08 -10.13
N GLY A 475 -2.09 2.51 -8.97
CA GLY A 475 -2.72 1.32 -8.40
C GLY A 475 -4.21 1.50 -8.12
N ARG A 476 -4.75 2.73 -8.13
CA ARG A 476 -6.20 2.96 -8.07
C ARG A 476 -6.92 2.51 -9.35
N LEU A 477 -6.22 2.40 -10.47
CA LEU A 477 -6.76 2.07 -11.78
C LEU A 477 -6.07 0.86 -12.42
N HIS A 478 -4.75 0.74 -12.28
CA HIS A 478 -3.95 -0.37 -12.78
C HIS A 478 -3.84 -1.50 -11.75
N ARG A 479 -4.90 -2.30 -11.68
CA ARG A 479 -4.99 -3.41 -10.73
C ARG A 479 -5.88 -4.52 -11.28
N PHE A 480 -5.91 -5.62 -10.55
CA PHE A 480 -6.68 -6.80 -10.92
C PHE A 480 -8.15 -6.48 -11.21
N GLY A 481 -8.62 -6.78 -12.41
CA GLY A 481 -9.96 -6.44 -12.92
C GLY A 481 -9.98 -5.29 -13.93
N GLN A 482 -8.86 -4.57 -14.08
CA GLN A 482 -8.68 -3.62 -15.19
C GLN A 482 -8.47 -4.40 -16.49
N THR A 483 -9.22 -4.05 -17.53
CA THR A 483 -9.16 -4.69 -18.85
C THR A 483 -8.61 -3.76 -19.93
N GLU A 484 -8.65 -2.45 -19.68
CA GLU A 484 -8.20 -1.42 -20.63
C GLU A 484 -6.75 -1.01 -20.39
N GLU A 485 -6.07 -0.58 -21.46
CA GLU A 485 -4.72 -0.02 -21.38
C GLU A 485 -4.69 1.21 -20.48
N VAL A 486 -3.76 1.23 -19.54
CA VAL A 486 -3.64 2.34 -18.60
C VAL A 486 -2.74 3.44 -19.14
N ARG A 487 -3.24 4.68 -19.19
CA ARG A 487 -2.46 5.85 -19.62
C ARG A 487 -2.25 6.79 -18.43
N VAL A 488 -1.00 7.13 -18.15
CA VAL A 488 -0.62 8.01 -17.04
C VAL A 488 0.12 9.22 -17.60
N TYR A 489 -0.39 10.41 -17.30
CA TYR A 489 0.22 11.69 -17.68
C TYR A 489 0.76 12.38 -16.44
N ASN A 490 2.06 12.66 -16.42
CA ASN A 490 2.70 13.45 -15.36
C ASN A 490 2.97 14.87 -15.88
N LEU A 491 2.23 15.86 -15.36
CA LEU A 491 2.41 17.26 -15.73
C LEU A 491 3.53 17.90 -14.90
N CYS A 492 4.50 18.50 -15.56
CA CYS A 492 5.55 19.29 -14.90
C CYS A 492 5.82 20.58 -15.67
N ALA A 493 6.23 21.62 -14.96
CA ALA A 493 6.68 22.87 -15.58
C ALA A 493 8.19 22.79 -15.84
N LYS A 494 8.63 23.25 -17.01
CA LYS A 494 10.06 23.30 -17.36
C LYS A 494 10.84 24.24 -16.44
N GLY A 495 12.07 23.87 -16.14
CA GLY A 495 12.97 24.63 -15.27
C GLY A 495 12.64 24.56 -13.78
N THR A 496 11.67 23.73 -13.37
CA THR A 496 11.33 23.54 -11.96
C THR A 496 11.99 22.31 -11.37
N VAL A 497 11.89 22.15 -10.05
CA VAL A 497 12.35 20.95 -9.33
C VAL A 497 11.63 19.70 -9.85
N GLU A 498 10.32 19.80 -10.16
CA GLU A 498 9.52 18.66 -10.63
C GLU A 498 10.05 18.08 -11.95
N GLU A 499 10.49 18.93 -12.89
CA GLU A 499 11.08 18.46 -14.16
C GLU A 499 12.35 17.64 -13.90
N ARG A 500 13.22 18.10 -13.01
CA ARG A 500 14.47 17.38 -12.68
C ARG A 500 14.21 16.07 -11.96
N VAL A 501 13.23 16.07 -11.04
CA VAL A 501 12.78 14.85 -10.36
C VAL A 501 12.26 13.85 -11.39
N LEU A 502 11.42 14.26 -12.35
CA LEU A 502 10.93 13.38 -13.41
C LEU A 502 12.02 12.90 -14.35
N ASP A 503 13.00 13.73 -14.70
CA ASP A 503 14.12 13.29 -15.55
C ASP A 503 14.87 12.11 -14.89
N VAL A 504 15.11 12.18 -13.58
CA VAL A 504 15.71 11.08 -12.83
C VAL A 504 14.78 9.87 -12.78
N LEU A 505 13.55 10.03 -12.30
CA LEU A 505 12.65 8.91 -12.03
C LEU A 505 12.15 8.21 -13.30
N ASP A 506 11.77 8.96 -14.32
CA ASP A 506 11.16 8.46 -15.55
C ASP A 506 12.21 8.12 -16.60
N ARG A 507 13.06 9.09 -16.98
CA ARG A 507 13.94 8.92 -18.16
C ARG A 507 15.23 8.16 -17.89
N ARG A 508 15.81 8.35 -16.71
CA ARG A 508 17.07 7.69 -16.35
C ARG A 508 16.84 6.34 -15.68
N ILE A 509 15.88 6.27 -14.76
CA ILE A 509 15.63 5.06 -13.96
C ILE A 509 14.45 4.24 -14.48
N HIS A 510 13.58 4.77 -15.36
CA HIS A 510 12.34 4.12 -15.82
C HIS A 510 11.54 3.51 -14.65
N LEU A 511 11.49 4.25 -13.53
CA LEU A 511 10.92 3.78 -12.27
C LEU A 511 9.42 3.52 -12.42
N PHE A 512 8.71 4.31 -13.23
CA PHE A 512 7.27 4.17 -13.44
C PHE A 512 6.88 2.98 -14.32
N GLU A 513 7.84 2.27 -14.93
CA GLU A 513 7.59 0.97 -15.56
C GLU A 513 7.48 -0.15 -14.52
N LEU A 514 8.10 0.01 -13.34
CA LEU A 514 8.16 -1.00 -12.27
C LEU A 514 6.90 -1.02 -11.40
N VAL A 515 6.38 -2.20 -11.08
CA VAL A 515 5.14 -2.37 -10.27
C VAL A 515 5.42 -2.06 -8.79
N VAL A 516 4.43 -1.61 -7.99
CA VAL A 516 4.52 -1.31 -6.53
C VAL A 516 5.64 -2.05 -5.77
N GLY A 517 5.57 -3.38 -5.63
CA GLY A 517 6.55 -4.10 -4.81
C GLY A 517 7.92 -4.26 -5.47
N GLU A 518 8.05 -4.02 -6.77
CA GLU A 518 9.35 -3.83 -7.42
C GLU A 518 9.93 -2.46 -7.01
N MET A 519 9.12 -1.41 -6.97
CA MET A 519 9.56 -0.07 -6.55
C MET A 519 9.88 0.03 -5.06
N ASP A 520 9.13 -0.60 -4.16
CA ASP A 520 9.46 -0.64 -2.73
C ASP A 520 10.90 -1.13 -2.51
N MET A 521 11.32 -2.13 -3.29
CA MET A 521 12.67 -2.68 -3.22
C MET A 521 13.73 -1.75 -3.82
N VAL A 522 13.40 -1.04 -4.90
CA VAL A 522 14.32 -0.07 -5.52
C VAL A 522 14.48 1.16 -4.65
N LEU A 523 13.41 1.62 -4.00
CA LEU A 523 13.44 2.78 -3.13
C LEU A 523 14.04 2.45 -1.76
N GLY A 524 13.85 1.23 -1.25
CA GLY A 524 14.48 0.78 0.00
C GLY A 524 14.20 1.72 1.16
N ASN A 525 15.25 2.29 1.77
CA ASN A 525 15.10 3.28 2.85
C ASN A 525 14.63 4.67 2.35
N LEU A 526 14.72 4.95 1.05
CA LEU A 526 14.17 6.18 0.44
C LEU A 526 12.64 6.10 0.25
N ALA A 527 12.02 4.99 0.63
CA ALA A 527 10.57 4.80 0.55
C ALA A 527 9.80 5.69 1.54
N ASP A 528 10.44 6.22 2.59
CA ASP A 528 9.79 7.23 3.44
C ASP A 528 9.63 8.53 2.65
N GLU A 529 8.38 8.99 2.52
CA GLU A 529 8.01 10.18 1.74
C GLU A 529 8.81 11.42 2.14
N ARG A 530 9.20 11.50 3.42
CA ARG A 530 9.95 12.64 3.96
C ARG A 530 11.42 12.62 3.55
N ASP A 531 12.03 11.45 3.40
CA ASP A 531 13.49 11.37 3.21
C ASP A 531 13.91 11.87 1.83
N LEU A 532 13.19 11.49 0.78
CA LEU A 532 13.50 11.94 -0.59
C LEU A 532 13.12 13.42 -0.80
N GLU A 533 11.95 13.84 -0.32
CA GLU A 533 11.51 15.25 -0.38
C GLU A 533 12.50 16.16 0.35
N GLU A 534 12.91 15.83 1.57
CA GLU A 534 13.87 16.62 2.34
C GLU A 534 15.26 16.67 1.68
N ARG A 535 15.74 15.54 1.12
CA ARG A 535 16.99 15.51 0.35
C ARG A 535 16.92 16.44 -0.86
N ILE A 536 15.84 16.39 -1.65
CA ILE A 536 15.68 17.27 -2.82
C ILE A 536 15.60 18.74 -2.38
N LEU A 537 14.81 19.06 -1.35
CA LEU A 537 14.72 20.43 -0.81
C LEU A 537 16.08 20.94 -0.34
N SER A 538 16.90 20.09 0.28
CA SER A 538 18.23 20.47 0.76
C SER A 538 19.18 20.88 -0.38
N ILE A 539 19.03 20.29 -1.57
CA ILE A 539 19.83 20.63 -2.75
C ILE A 539 19.53 22.07 -3.21
N TYR A 540 18.26 22.50 -3.11
CA TYR A 540 17.81 23.83 -3.55
C TYR A 540 17.84 24.90 -2.45
N ALA A 541 17.96 24.49 -1.17
CA ALA A 541 18.04 25.41 -0.04
C ALA A 541 19.35 26.21 -0.04
N GLU A 542 20.43 25.66 -0.59
CA GLU A 542 21.69 26.38 -0.75
C GLU A 542 21.78 26.99 -2.16
N PRO A 543 22.19 28.26 -2.30
CA PRO A 543 22.45 28.85 -3.61
C PRO A 543 23.67 28.16 -4.25
N ARG A 544 23.39 27.21 -5.14
CA ARG A 544 24.38 26.41 -5.87
C ARG A 544 24.38 26.77 -7.34
N GLY A 545 25.52 26.59 -8.01
CA GLY A 545 25.57 26.67 -9.47
C GLY A 545 24.78 25.52 -10.11
N GLU A 546 24.29 25.71 -11.34
CA GLU A 546 23.50 24.67 -12.03
C GLU A 546 24.23 23.32 -12.12
N GLU A 547 25.56 23.35 -12.30
CA GLU A 547 26.40 22.15 -12.31
C GLU A 547 26.40 21.39 -10.99
N GLU A 548 26.42 22.08 -9.85
CA GLU A 548 26.41 21.44 -8.53
C GLU A 548 25.06 20.81 -8.23
N VAL A 549 23.98 21.48 -8.63
CA VAL A 549 22.63 20.91 -8.56
C VAL A 549 22.55 19.68 -9.46
N ALA A 550 23.07 19.74 -10.69
CA ALA A 550 23.10 18.60 -11.60
C ALA A 550 23.86 17.41 -11.00
N ARG A 551 25.06 17.63 -10.46
CA ARG A 551 25.85 16.57 -9.78
C ARG A 551 25.10 15.95 -8.59
N ALA A 552 24.34 16.75 -7.83
CA ALA A 552 23.56 16.23 -6.71
C ALA A 552 22.41 15.33 -7.18
N PHE A 553 21.74 15.67 -8.28
CA PHE A 553 20.73 14.81 -8.92
C PHE A 553 21.34 13.58 -9.57
N ASP A 554 22.53 13.68 -10.17
CA ASP A 554 23.27 12.54 -10.72
C ASP A 554 23.60 11.52 -9.62
N ALA A 555 23.98 11.97 -8.43
CA ALA A 555 24.21 11.09 -7.28
C ALA A 555 22.94 10.34 -6.84
N ILE A 556 21.78 11.02 -6.81
CA ILE A 556 20.49 10.37 -6.52
C ILE A 556 20.15 9.35 -7.61
N ALA A 557 20.36 9.70 -8.88
CA ALA A 557 20.11 8.79 -10.00
C ALA A 557 21.01 7.54 -9.93
N GLU A 558 22.30 7.70 -9.62
CA GLU A 558 23.22 6.57 -9.48
C GLU A 558 22.82 5.66 -8.31
N GLU A 559 22.43 6.22 -7.17
CA GLU A 559 21.93 5.46 -6.01
C GLU A 559 20.70 4.62 -6.38
N LEU A 560 19.71 5.23 -7.05
CA LEU A 560 18.50 4.54 -7.51
C LEU A 560 18.81 3.49 -8.60
N ALA A 561 19.74 3.77 -9.51
CA ALA A 561 20.15 2.81 -10.54
C ALA A 561 20.84 1.58 -9.93
N GLN A 562 21.68 1.79 -8.93
CA GLN A 562 22.32 0.70 -8.19
C GLN A 562 21.28 -0.15 -7.45
N ALA A 563 20.32 0.48 -6.77
CA ALA A 563 19.23 -0.22 -6.10
C ALA A 563 18.36 -1.02 -7.08
N ARG A 564 18.04 -0.45 -8.25
CA ARG A 564 17.35 -1.16 -9.33
C ARG A 564 18.14 -2.36 -9.84
N GLY A 565 19.45 -2.20 -10.07
CA GLY A 565 20.32 -3.31 -10.48
C GLY A 565 20.40 -4.42 -9.44
N GLN A 566 20.33 -4.09 -8.15
CA GLN A 566 20.21 -5.09 -7.07
C GLN A 566 18.87 -5.81 -7.15
N TYR A 567 17.75 -5.08 -7.27
CA TYR A 567 16.42 -5.65 -7.45
C TYR A 567 16.35 -6.62 -8.64
N GLU A 568 16.90 -6.26 -9.80
CA GLU A 568 16.91 -7.13 -10.98
C GLU A 568 17.69 -8.44 -10.74
N ARG A 569 18.80 -8.38 -10.00
CA ARG A 569 19.55 -9.59 -9.57
C ARG A 569 18.74 -10.43 -8.60
N THR A 570 18.06 -9.81 -7.64
CA THR A 570 17.14 -10.49 -6.72
C THR A 570 16.03 -11.20 -7.47
N ARG A 571 15.39 -10.53 -8.42
CA ARG A 571 14.32 -11.09 -9.25
C ARG A 571 14.82 -12.29 -10.05
N ALA A 572 16.04 -12.21 -10.59
CA ALA A 572 16.67 -13.33 -11.29
C ALA A 572 16.94 -14.51 -10.34
N LEU A 573 17.36 -14.24 -9.11
CA LEU A 573 17.52 -15.26 -8.07
C LEU A 573 16.19 -15.93 -7.73
N ASP A 574 15.16 -15.14 -7.45
CA ASP A 574 13.83 -15.63 -7.16
C ASP A 574 13.30 -16.52 -8.31
N ALA A 575 13.43 -16.07 -9.55
CA ALA A 575 13.10 -16.88 -10.72
C ALA A 575 13.94 -18.17 -10.82
N ALA A 576 15.23 -18.13 -10.46
CA ALA A 576 16.08 -19.32 -10.46
C ALA A 576 15.70 -20.33 -9.36
N LEU A 577 15.22 -19.86 -8.21
CA LEU A 577 14.76 -20.68 -7.09
C LEU A 577 13.37 -21.27 -7.33
N PHE A 578 12.46 -20.47 -7.89
CA PHE A 578 11.02 -20.76 -7.89
C PHE A 578 10.37 -20.81 -9.28
N GLY A 579 11.08 -20.48 -10.37
CA GLY A 579 10.49 -20.27 -11.70
C GLY A 579 10.30 -21.51 -12.59
N LYS A 580 10.80 -22.69 -12.21
CA LYS A 580 10.60 -23.97 -12.93
C LYS A 580 9.66 -24.92 -12.19
N ASP A 581 8.60 -24.38 -11.61
CA ASP A 581 7.51 -25.08 -10.94
C ASP A 581 7.82 -25.94 -9.70
N PHE A 582 7.13 -25.59 -8.62
CA PHE A 582 6.56 -26.58 -7.71
C PHE A 582 5.49 -27.38 -8.46
N GLU A 583 5.95 -28.16 -9.45
CA GLU A 583 5.21 -29.11 -10.28
C GLU A 583 5.06 -30.40 -9.46
N ALA A 584 4.05 -30.43 -8.59
CA ALA A 584 3.49 -31.66 -8.02
C ALA A 584 2.10 -31.37 -7.45
#